data_AF-A0AA35TFR9-F1
#
_entry.id   AF-A0AA35TFR9-F1
#
_cell.length_a   1.000
_cell.length_b   1.000
_cell.length_c   1.000
_cell.angle_alpha   90.00
_cell.angle_beta   90.00
_cell.angle_gamma   90.00
#
_symmetry.space_group_name_H-M   'P 1'
#
loop_
_entity.id
_entity.type
_entity.pdbx_description
1 polymer ?
#
loop_
_entity_poly.entity_id
_entity_poly.type
_entity_poly.pdbx_seq_one_letter_code
_entity_poly.pdbx_strand_id
1 'polypeptide(L)' 'MAVMAEAMRLRAAGENVVDFSAGQPDFDTPSVAREAGIHAIESGYTRYTANPGAPDLRAAVAEATAATSIWTSERATS' A
#
# COMPACT_ATOMS: atom_id res chain seq x y z
N MET A 1 -6.02 -18.40 -15.72
CA MET A 1 -4.62 -18.46 -16.19
C MET A 1 -4.44 -18.30 -17.70
N ALA A 2 -5.46 -18.48 -18.55
CA ALA A 2 -5.29 -18.36 -20.02
C ALA A 2 -5.11 -16.92 -20.54
N VAL A 3 -5.81 -15.95 -19.95
CA VAL A 3 -5.79 -14.53 -20.40
C VAL A 3 -4.43 -13.87 -20.17
N MET A 4 -3.78 -14.17 -19.04
CA MET A 4 -2.46 -13.62 -18.70
C MET A 4 -1.37 -14.11 -19.67
N ALA A 5 -1.42 -15.39 -20.06
CA ALA A 5 -0.46 -15.97 -20.99
C ALA A 5 -0.58 -15.36 -22.40
N GLU A 6 -1.80 -15.13 -22.88
CA GLU A 6 -2.01 -14.51 -24.19
C GLU A 6 -1.63 -13.01 -24.18
N ALA A 7 -1.91 -12.29 -23.09
CA ALA A 7 -1.47 -10.89 -22.93
C ALA A 7 0.06 -10.75 -22.92
N MET A 8 0.78 -11.71 -22.32
CA MET A 8 2.25 -11.76 -22.37
C MET A 8 2.77 -12.05 -23.79
N ARG A 9 2.12 -12.97 -24.52
CA ARG A 9 2.48 -13.33 -25.91
C ARG A 9 2.31 -12.14 -26.87
N LEU A 10 1.21 -11.41 -26.74
CA LEU A 10 0.93 -10.23 -27.56
C LEU A 10 1.88 -9.06 -27.25
N ARG A 11 2.20 -8.82 -25.97
CA ARG A 11 3.25 -7.87 -25.58
C ARG A 11 4.61 -8.23 -26.15
N ALA A 12 5.00 -9.50 -26.12
CA ALA A 12 6.26 -9.97 -26.69
C ALA A 12 6.31 -9.85 -28.23
N ALA A 13 5.15 -9.87 -28.89
CA ALA A 13 5.00 -9.64 -30.33
C ALA A 13 5.00 -8.15 -30.73
N GLY A 14 5.15 -7.22 -29.77
CA GLY A 14 5.16 -5.77 -30.02
C GLY A 14 3.78 -5.14 -30.20
N GLU A 15 2.71 -5.88 -29.91
CA GLU A 15 1.33 -5.36 -29.91
C GLU A 15 1.10 -4.51 -28.65
N ASN A 16 0.45 -3.35 -28.83
CA ASN A 16 0.20 -2.41 -27.74
C ASN A 16 -0.99 -2.86 -26.88
N VAL A 17 -0.73 -3.79 -25.95
CA VAL A 17 -1.75 -4.36 -25.05
C VAL A 17 -1.89 -3.51 -23.80
N VAL A 18 -3.02 -2.81 -23.68
CA VAL A 18 -3.42 -2.12 -22.45
C VAL A 18 -4.06 -3.14 -21.51
N ASP A 19 -3.41 -3.35 -20.37
CA ASP A 19 -3.82 -4.36 -19.39
C ASP A 19 -4.65 -3.72 -18.27
N PHE A 20 -5.96 -3.94 -18.33
CA PHE A 20 -6.92 -3.50 -17.32
C PHE A 20 -7.12 -4.53 -16.19
N SER A 21 -6.35 -5.62 -16.18
CA SER A 21 -6.44 -6.65 -15.14
C SER A 21 -5.44 -6.45 -14.00
N ALA A 22 -4.53 -5.50 -14.14
CA ALA A 22 -3.58 -5.13 -13.10
C ALA A 22 -4.33 -4.47 -11.92
N GLY A 23 -4.58 -5.25 -10.87
CA GLY A 23 -5.13 -4.74 -9.60
C GLY A 23 -4.09 -4.07 -8.69
N GLN A 24 -2.85 -3.94 -9.15
CA GLN A 24 -1.77 -3.24 -8.47
C GLN A 24 -1.47 -1.92 -9.19
N PRO A 25 -1.12 -0.85 -8.47
CA PRO A 25 -0.70 0.38 -9.11
C PRO A 25 0.58 0.16 -9.95
N ASP A 26 0.70 0.91 -11.04
CA ASP A 26 1.83 0.87 -11.99
C ASP A 26 3.02 1.74 -11.57
N PHE A 27 2.92 2.42 -10.43
CA PHE A 27 3.97 3.26 -9.87
C PHE A 27 4.80 2.53 -8.81
N ASP A 28 6.07 2.94 -8.71
CA ASP A 28 6.98 2.44 -7.68
C ASP A 28 6.56 2.91 -6.28
N THR A 29 6.96 2.12 -5.27
CA THR A 29 6.77 2.51 -3.87
C THR A 29 7.47 3.85 -3.58
N PRO A 30 6.79 4.83 -2.92
CA PRO A 30 7.38 6.13 -2.61
C PRO A 30 8.73 6.02 -1.88
N SER A 31 9.67 6.92 -2.21
CA SER A 31 11.04 6.90 -1.65
C SER A 31 11.06 6.95 -0.13
N VAL A 32 10.18 7.76 0.48
CA VAL A 32 10.04 7.91 1.94
C VAL A 32 9.76 6.56 2.62
N ALA A 33 8.88 5.74 2.04
CA ALA A 33 8.55 4.43 2.59
C ALA A 33 9.71 3.44 2.41
N ARG A 34 10.41 3.51 1.26
CA ARG A 34 11.59 2.67 1.01
C ARG A 34 12.72 2.97 1.98
N GLU A 35 13.03 4.25 2.20
CA GLU A 35 14.09 4.71 3.11
C GLU A 35 13.78 4.34 4.56
N ALA A 36 12.54 4.54 5.01
CA ALA A 36 12.10 4.12 6.34
C ALA A 36 12.24 2.61 6.55
N GLY A 37 11.94 1.80 5.53
CA GLY A 37 12.12 0.35 5.56
C GLY A 37 13.58 -0.07 5.68
N ILE A 38 14.47 0.57 4.90
CA ILE A 38 15.93 0.34 5.00
C ILE A 38 16.41 0.66 6.41
N HIS A 39 16.04 1.83 6.94
CA HIS A 39 16.43 2.24 8.28
C HIS A 39 15.90 1.30 9.37
N ALA A 40 14.67 0.79 9.23
CA ALA A 40 14.11 -0.19 10.17
C ALA A 40 14.93 -1.49 10.20
N ILE A 41 15.38 -1.96 9.03
CA ILE A 41 16.25 -3.15 8.95
C ILE A 41 17.61 -2.86 9.59
N GLU A 42 18.26 -1.75 9.26
CA GLU A 42 19.57 -1.36 9.78
C GLU A 42 19.57 -1.14 11.31
N SER A 43 18.46 -0.62 11.85
CA SER A 43 18.26 -0.43 13.30
C SER A 43 17.87 -1.70 14.05
N GLY A 44 17.76 -2.84 13.35
CA GLY A 44 17.48 -4.14 13.96
C GLY A 44 16.00 -4.39 14.28
N TYR A 45 15.09 -3.64 13.66
CA TYR A 45 13.63 -3.81 13.77
C TYR A 45 13.15 -5.04 12.97
N THR A 46 13.62 -6.22 13.40
CA THR A 46 13.45 -7.51 12.69
C THR A 46 12.66 -8.54 13.49
N ARG A 47 12.20 -8.16 14.69
CA ARG A 47 11.45 -9.01 15.61
C ARG A 47 9.94 -8.85 15.41
N TYR A 48 9.18 -9.81 15.93
CA TYR A 48 7.73 -9.74 15.91
C TYR A 48 7.21 -8.45 16.55
N THR A 49 6.30 -7.80 15.85
CA THR A 49 5.47 -6.74 16.43
C THR A 49 4.31 -7.34 17.22
N ALA A 50 3.63 -6.53 18.02
CA ALA A 50 2.38 -6.94 18.63
C ALA A 50 1.36 -7.39 17.56
N ASN A 51 0.48 -8.33 17.88
CA ASN A 51 -0.59 -8.82 16.99
C ASN A 51 -1.39 -7.72 16.28
N PRO A 52 -1.82 -6.63 16.95
CA PRO A 52 -2.55 -5.56 16.26
C PRO A 52 -1.67 -4.64 15.39
N GLY A 53 -0.35 -4.87 15.33
CA GLY A 53 0.63 -4.00 14.67
C GLY A 53 1.38 -3.09 15.65
N ALA A 54 2.38 -2.38 15.13
CA ALA A 54 3.18 -1.44 15.91
C ALA A 54 2.29 -0.32 16.49
N PRO A 55 2.40 0.02 17.79
CA PRO A 55 1.59 1.08 18.41
C PRO A 55 1.65 2.41 17.65
N ASP A 56 2.84 2.84 17.25
CA ASP A 56 3.05 4.12 16.57
C ASP A 56 2.39 4.15 15.20
N LEU A 57 2.42 3.03 14.46
CA LEU A 57 1.73 2.91 13.17
C LEU A 57 0.20 3.04 13.34
N ARG A 58 -0.36 2.41 14.38
CA ARG A 58 -1.79 2.51 14.66
C ARG A 58 -2.20 3.94 15.01
N ALA A 59 -1.39 4.64 15.80
CA ALA A 59 -1.62 6.05 16.12
C ALA A 59 -1.58 6.93 14.86
N ALA A 60 -0.55 6.76 14.02
CA ALA A 60 -0.41 7.51 12.76
C ALA A 60 -1.58 7.26 11.79
N VAL A 61 -2.06 6.01 11.69
CA VAL A 61 -3.22 5.68 10.85
C VAL A 61 -4.50 6.29 11.42
N ALA A 62 -4.68 6.27 12.75
CA ALA A 62 -5.84 6.89 13.39
C ALA A 62 -5.86 8.41 13.13
N GLU A 63 -4.72 9.07 13.26
CA GLU A 63 -4.55 10.50 12.96
C GLU A 63 -4.83 10.80 11.48
N ALA A 64 -4.21 10.04 10.55
CA ALA A 64 -4.41 10.23 9.12
C ALA A 64 -5.87 10.01 8.69
N THR A 65 -6.53 9.01 9.28
CA THR A 65 -7.94 8.73 9.03
C THR A 65 -8.82 9.83 9.59
N ALA A 66 -8.54 10.33 10.79
CA ALA A 66 -9.28 11.45 11.37
C ALA A 66 -9.13 12.73 10.54
N ALA A 67 -7.93 13.01 10.02
CA ALA A 67 -7.66 14.19 9.19
C ALA A 67 -8.33 14.12 7.80
N THR A 68 -8.50 12.91 7.25
CA THR A 68 -9.06 12.70 5.89
C THR A 68 -10.56 12.37 5.93
N SER A 69 -11.08 11.92 7.08
CA SER A 69 -12.48 11.56 7.26
C SER A 69 -13.37 12.80 7.15
N ILE A 70 -14.34 12.74 6.24
CA ILE A 70 -15.48 13.67 6.18
C ILE A 70 -16.51 13.41 7.29
N TRP A 71 -16.29 12.36 8.10
CA TRP A 71 -17.17 11.93 9.18
C TRP A 71 -16.55 12.35 10.52
N THR A 72 -16.83 13.58 10.94
CA THR A 72 -16.54 14.09 12.29
C THR A 72 -17.76 13.86 13.17
N SER A 73 -17.58 13.17 14.30
CA SER A 73 -18.65 12.76 15.22
C SER A 73 -19.15 13.90 16.12
N GLU A 74 -19.49 15.06 15.55
CA GLU A 74 -20.10 16.19 16.29
C GLU A 74 -21.62 16.07 16.45
N ARG A 75 -22.24 14.96 16.05
CA ARG A 75 -23.70 14.73 16.21
C ARG A 75 -24.04 13.43 16.94
N ALA A 76 -23.48 13.21 18.12
CA ALA A 76 -23.87 12.08 18.96
C ALA A 76 -23.89 12.41 20.47
N THR A 77 -24.27 13.63 20.83
CA THR A 77 -24.74 13.93 22.19
C THR A 77 -25.94 14.85 22.11
N SER A 78 -27.13 14.24 22.21
CA SER A 78 -28.35 14.88 22.69
C SER A 78 -29.18 13.85 23.44
#